data_AF-A0A2V7B9Y3-F1
#
_entry.id   AF-A0A2V7B9Y3-F1
#
_cell.length_a   1.000
_cell.length_b   1.000
_cell.length_c   1.000
_cell.angle_alpha   90.00
_cell.angle_beta   90.00
_cell.angle_gamma   90.00
#
_symmetry.space_group_name_H-M   'P 1'
#
loop_
_entity.id
_entity.type
_entity.pdbx_description
1 polymer ?
#
loop_
_entity_poly.entity_id
_entity_poly.type
_entity_poly.pdbx_seq_one_letter_code
_entity_poly.pdbx_strand_id
1 'polypeptide(L)'
;MNLSELKEKTIGDLNQIARDLNVQNFGGLRKQELIFKILQSQAEKDGLIYAEGVLEVLPDGFGFLRAPDYNYLPGPDDIYVSPSQIRRFDLRTGDTISGQVRPPKDTERYFALLKVEAINFETPDQAREKIFFDNLTPLYPMERLRLEYDPENLTTRVMDLLCPIGKGQRGMIVAAPRTGKTMMLQSIAHAIATNHPEVYLIVLLIDERPEEVTDMQRSVKGEVISSTFDEPPQRHIQVADMVIEKAKRLVEHKRDVVILLDSLTRFARAHNAVIPSSGKVLSGGLDANALQRPRRFFATARNIEEGGSLTIMATAIVDTGSRMDDVIFEEFKGTGNMEVHLDRRLMDKRIFPTINIEQSGTRKEELLLEKDELQKVWLLRKALSQLNPVEAMELLLDKLKLTKTNKEFLASMHSLG
;
A
#
# COMPACT_ATOMS: atom_id res chain seq x y z
N MET A 1 21.14 19.62 -6.99
CA MET A 1 19.80 19.17 -7.41
C MET A 1 19.73 17.67 -7.25
N ASN A 2 18.59 17.16 -6.82
CA ASN A 2 18.35 15.72 -6.72
C ASN A 2 17.74 15.20 -8.04
N LEU A 3 18.06 13.96 -8.44
CA LEU A 3 17.46 13.29 -9.58
C LEU A 3 15.92 13.28 -9.50
N SER A 4 15.35 13.05 -8.32
CA SER A 4 13.90 13.02 -8.11
C SER A 4 13.24 14.38 -8.41
N GLU A 5 13.84 15.48 -7.95
CA GLU A 5 13.32 16.84 -8.21
C GLU A 5 13.30 17.20 -9.70
N LEU A 6 14.27 16.70 -10.48
CA LEU A 6 14.31 16.91 -11.93
C LEU A 6 13.22 16.10 -12.65
N LYS A 7 12.85 14.92 -12.13
CA LYS A 7 11.78 14.10 -12.70
C LYS A 7 10.40 14.74 -12.54
N GLU A 8 10.17 15.48 -11.46
CA GLU A 8 8.89 16.18 -11.23
C GLU A 8 8.68 17.41 -12.12
N LYS A 9 9.77 18.00 -12.64
CA LYS A 9 9.71 19.22 -13.46
C LYS A 9 9.10 18.98 -14.85
N THR A 10 8.49 20.02 -15.40
CA THR A 10 7.96 19.98 -16.77
C THR A 10 9.12 20.02 -17.78
N ILE A 11 8.87 19.61 -19.04
CA ILE A 11 9.87 19.71 -20.11
C ILE A 11 10.27 21.19 -20.32
N GLY A 12 9.34 22.13 -20.14
CA GLY A 12 9.62 23.57 -20.21
C GLY A 12 10.65 24.00 -19.16
N ASP A 13 10.44 23.59 -17.90
CA ASP A 13 11.36 23.90 -16.80
C ASP A 13 12.73 23.25 -17.00
N LEU A 14 12.76 21.99 -17.45
CA LEU A 14 14.00 21.28 -17.74
C LEU A 14 14.78 21.94 -18.89
N ASN A 15 14.10 22.42 -19.93
CA ASN A 15 14.74 23.17 -21.00
C ASN A 15 15.34 24.49 -20.50
N GLN A 16 14.69 25.16 -19.55
CA GLN A 16 15.25 26.37 -18.94
C GLN A 16 16.51 26.05 -18.12
N ILE A 17 16.46 25.02 -17.28
CA ILE A 17 17.62 24.56 -16.50
C ILE A 17 18.78 24.16 -17.42
N ALA A 18 18.48 23.46 -18.53
CA ALA A 18 19.49 23.09 -19.53
C ALA A 18 20.15 24.31 -20.19
N ARG A 19 19.39 25.38 -20.47
CA ARG A 19 19.93 26.65 -20.97
C ARG A 19 20.84 27.30 -19.93
N ASP A 20 20.39 27.40 -18.69
CA ASP A 20 21.13 28.04 -17.60
C ASP A 20 22.45 27.32 -17.31
N LEU A 21 22.48 25.99 -17.52
CA LEU A 21 23.69 25.18 -17.37
C LEU A 21 24.60 25.14 -18.62
N ASN A 22 24.20 25.74 -19.74
CA ASN A 22 24.87 25.68 -21.05
C ASN A 22 24.97 24.26 -21.65
N VAL A 23 23.96 23.42 -21.43
CA VAL A 23 23.87 22.10 -22.08
C VAL A 23 23.70 22.29 -23.59
N GLN A 24 24.48 21.58 -24.40
CA GLN A 24 24.36 21.66 -25.87
C GLN A 24 23.35 20.65 -26.43
N ASN A 25 22.64 21.05 -27.49
CA ASN A 25 21.73 20.21 -28.27
C ASN A 25 20.67 19.49 -27.41
N PHE A 26 19.91 20.25 -26.60
CA PHE A 26 18.84 19.70 -25.75
C PHE A 26 17.44 19.74 -26.37
N GLY A 27 17.19 20.56 -27.40
CA GLY A 27 15.86 20.82 -27.93
C GLY A 27 15.13 19.63 -28.60
N GLY A 28 15.82 18.52 -28.85
CA GLY A 28 15.24 17.28 -29.40
C GLY A 28 15.35 16.07 -28.49
N LEU A 29 15.86 16.24 -27.26
CA LEU A 29 16.06 15.14 -26.33
C LEU A 29 14.75 14.73 -25.68
N ARG A 30 14.61 13.44 -25.43
CA ARG A 30 13.54 12.94 -24.55
C ARG A 30 13.78 13.45 -23.13
N LYS A 31 12.72 13.55 -22.32
CA LYS A 31 12.80 14.05 -20.94
C LYS A 31 13.92 13.37 -20.13
N GLN A 32 14.08 12.05 -20.26
CA GLN A 32 15.15 11.29 -19.61
C GLN A 32 16.55 11.68 -20.09
N GLU A 33 16.78 11.75 -21.40
CA GLU A 33 18.06 12.17 -21.98
C GLU A 33 18.41 13.62 -21.61
N LEU A 34 17.40 14.48 -21.48
CA LEU A 34 17.55 15.86 -21.03
C LEU A 34 17.97 15.93 -19.56
N ILE A 35 17.29 15.18 -18.68
CA ILE A 35 17.67 15.07 -17.26
C ILE A 35 19.09 14.53 -17.14
N PHE A 36 19.45 13.51 -17.93
CA PHE A 36 20.79 12.94 -17.97
C PHE A 36 21.84 14.00 -18.31
N LYS A 37 21.66 14.78 -19.38
CA LYS A 37 22.61 15.82 -19.77
C LYS A 37 22.70 16.97 -18.75
N ILE A 38 21.58 17.35 -18.15
CA ILE A 38 21.54 18.36 -17.08
C ILE A 38 22.40 17.89 -15.90
N LEU A 39 22.19 16.65 -15.45
CA LEU A 39 22.94 16.06 -14.35
C LEU A 39 24.42 15.88 -14.67
N GLN A 40 24.76 15.47 -15.90
CA GLN A 40 26.14 15.35 -16.36
C GLN A 40 26.85 16.71 -16.32
N SER A 41 26.25 17.75 -16.90
CA SER A 41 26.82 19.09 -16.93
C SER A 41 26.93 19.72 -15.53
N GLN A 42 26.03 19.36 -14.61
CA GLN A 42 26.12 19.77 -13.22
C GLN A 42 27.20 19.01 -12.46
N ALA A 43 27.32 17.70 -12.64
CA ALA A 43 28.39 16.90 -12.01
C ALA A 43 29.79 17.39 -12.41
N GLU A 44 29.94 17.86 -13.65
CA GLU A 44 31.16 18.50 -14.14
C GLU A 44 31.49 19.82 -13.43
N LYS A 45 30.50 20.53 -12.86
CA LYS A 45 30.67 21.80 -12.13
C LYS A 45 30.76 21.65 -10.60
N ASP A 46 29.88 20.84 -10.00
CA ASP A 46 29.67 20.76 -8.55
C ASP A 46 30.15 19.42 -7.93
N GLY A 47 30.61 18.46 -8.77
CA GLY A 47 31.33 17.26 -8.35
C GLY A 47 30.51 16.08 -7.83
N LEU A 48 29.27 16.26 -7.35
CA LEU A 48 28.48 15.17 -6.75
C LEU A 48 26.97 15.31 -7.04
N ILE A 49 26.35 14.24 -7.54
CA ILE A 49 24.89 14.12 -7.70
C ILE A 49 24.34 13.31 -6.54
N TYR A 50 23.15 13.65 -6.05
CA TYR A 50 22.44 12.88 -5.02
C TYR A 50 21.22 12.21 -5.63
N ALA A 51 20.95 10.98 -5.20
CA ALA A 51 19.75 10.25 -5.58
C ALA A 51 19.28 9.31 -4.48
N GLU A 52 18.01 8.94 -4.58
CA GLU A 52 17.34 8.00 -3.70
C GLU A 52 16.59 6.94 -4.54
N GLY A 53 16.53 5.72 -4.03
CA GLY A 53 15.68 4.68 -4.59
C GLY A 53 15.64 3.42 -3.72
N VAL A 54 14.78 2.48 -4.09
CA VAL A 54 14.57 1.24 -3.35
C VAL A 54 15.42 0.14 -3.98
N LEU A 55 16.29 -0.48 -3.19
CA LEU A 55 17.21 -1.50 -3.66
C LEU A 55 16.46 -2.77 -4.09
N GLU A 56 16.76 -3.27 -5.29
CA GLU A 56 16.50 -4.64 -5.72
C GLU A 56 17.84 -5.35 -5.90
N VAL A 57 18.11 -6.38 -5.08
CA VAL A 57 19.30 -7.23 -5.23
C VAL A 57 18.97 -8.37 -6.18
N LEU A 58 19.77 -8.51 -7.24
CA LEU A 58 19.62 -9.55 -8.25
C LEU A 58 20.39 -10.84 -7.84
N PRO A 59 20.08 -12.00 -8.45
CA PRO A 59 20.71 -13.28 -8.09
C PRO A 59 22.25 -13.29 -8.16
N ASP A 60 22.83 -12.47 -9.05
CA ASP A 60 24.28 -12.32 -9.22
C ASP A 60 24.95 -11.48 -8.11
N GLY A 61 24.16 -10.97 -7.16
CA GLY A 61 24.63 -10.29 -5.95
C GLY A 61 24.91 -8.80 -6.10
N PHE A 62 24.76 -8.23 -7.31
CA PHE A 62 24.65 -6.78 -7.50
C PHE A 62 23.19 -6.34 -7.45
N GLY A 63 22.93 -5.04 -7.37
CA GLY A 63 21.56 -4.53 -7.31
C GLY A 63 21.36 -3.22 -8.04
N PHE A 64 20.11 -2.80 -8.11
CA PHE A 64 19.70 -1.51 -8.64
C PHE A 64 18.78 -0.79 -7.67
N LEU A 65 18.96 0.53 -7.52
CA LEU A 65 17.97 1.37 -6.87
C LEU A 65 16.87 1.68 -7.88
N ARG A 66 15.67 1.16 -7.62
CA ARG A 66 14.47 1.36 -8.43
C ARG A 66 13.72 2.60 -7.96
N ALA A 67 13.18 3.37 -8.89
CA ALA A 67 12.41 4.57 -8.60
C ALA A 67 10.93 4.27 -8.30
N PRO A 68 10.33 4.87 -7.26
CA PRO A 68 8.88 4.83 -7.01
C PRO A 68 8.04 5.29 -8.21
N ASP A 69 8.45 6.37 -8.88
CA ASP A 69 7.74 6.94 -10.05
C ASP A 69 7.65 5.99 -11.24
N TYR A 70 8.51 4.97 -11.26
CA TYR A 70 8.50 3.90 -12.27
C TYR A 70 7.95 2.58 -11.70
N ASN A 71 7.18 2.64 -10.62
CA ASN A 71 6.55 1.51 -9.93
C ASN A 71 7.55 0.40 -9.55
N TYR A 72 8.78 0.78 -9.19
CA TYR A 72 9.89 -0.13 -8.88
C TYR A 72 10.33 -1.05 -10.01
N LEU A 73 10.01 -0.70 -11.25
CA LEU A 73 10.40 -1.48 -12.41
C LEU A 73 11.80 -1.12 -12.89
N PRO A 74 12.45 -2.00 -13.66
CA PRO A 74 13.70 -1.67 -14.32
C PRO A 74 13.55 -0.45 -15.24
N GLY A 75 14.24 0.62 -14.88
CA GLY A 75 14.29 1.89 -15.60
C GLY A 75 15.69 2.17 -16.16
N PRO A 76 15.80 3.03 -17.19
CA PRO A 76 17.08 3.49 -17.69
C PRO A 76 17.83 4.38 -16.67
N ASP A 77 17.10 5.00 -15.74
CA ASP A 77 17.63 5.90 -14.73
C ASP A 77 18.01 5.18 -13.42
N ASP A 78 18.00 3.85 -13.43
CA ASP A 78 18.31 3.05 -12.25
C ASP A 78 19.77 3.17 -11.85
N ILE A 79 20.00 3.14 -10.54
CA ILE A 79 21.34 3.33 -9.98
C ILE A 79 21.91 1.98 -9.61
N TYR A 80 23.01 1.61 -10.26
CA TYR A 80 23.77 0.42 -9.96
C TYR A 80 24.37 0.48 -8.54
N VAL A 81 24.22 -0.63 -7.81
CA VAL A 81 24.82 -0.85 -6.49
C VAL A 81 25.71 -2.09 -6.56
N SER A 82 26.97 -1.94 -6.16
CA SER A 82 27.94 -3.03 -6.27
C SER A 82 27.72 -4.10 -5.19
N PRO A 83 28.11 -5.36 -5.46
CA PRO A 83 28.10 -6.41 -4.44
C PRO A 83 28.91 -6.06 -3.18
N SER A 84 29.99 -5.26 -3.34
CA SER A 84 30.80 -4.81 -2.22
C SER A 84 30.07 -3.81 -1.32
N GLN A 85 29.25 -2.91 -1.89
CA GLN A 85 28.41 -2.00 -1.12
C GLN A 85 27.30 -2.76 -0.39
N ILE A 86 26.64 -3.69 -1.08
CA ILE A 86 25.60 -4.55 -0.51
C ILE A 86 26.13 -5.31 0.70
N ARG A 87 27.28 -5.98 0.56
CA ARG A 87 27.91 -6.72 1.68
C ARG A 87 28.40 -5.80 2.79
N ARG A 88 28.97 -4.64 2.46
CA ARG A 88 29.54 -3.71 3.45
C ARG A 88 28.48 -3.14 4.39
N PHE A 89 27.28 -2.88 3.89
CA PHE A 89 26.19 -2.27 4.65
C PHE A 89 25.06 -3.26 5.00
N ASP A 90 25.25 -4.56 4.76
CA ASP A 90 24.24 -5.63 4.92
C ASP A 90 22.89 -5.27 4.27
N LEU A 91 22.96 -4.70 3.05
CA LEU A 91 21.78 -4.21 2.33
C LEU A 91 20.95 -5.38 1.79
N ARG A 92 19.64 -5.19 1.77
CA ARG A 92 18.67 -6.16 1.26
C ARG A 92 17.68 -5.52 0.30
N THR A 93 17.05 -6.36 -0.51
CA THR A 93 15.92 -5.92 -1.33
C THR A 93 14.87 -5.22 -0.46
N GLY A 94 14.39 -4.07 -0.92
CA GLY A 94 13.45 -3.21 -0.21
C GLY A 94 14.10 -2.06 0.57
N ASP A 95 15.42 -2.06 0.80
CA ASP A 95 16.07 -0.96 1.53
C ASP A 95 16.01 0.31 0.68
N THR A 96 15.48 1.40 1.26
CA THR A 96 15.51 2.72 0.64
C THR A 96 16.88 3.33 0.89
N ILE A 97 17.63 3.56 -0.17
CA ILE A 97 19.00 4.04 -0.09
C ILE A 97 19.06 5.42 -0.69
N SER A 98 19.60 6.38 0.07
CA SER A 98 19.95 7.69 -0.40
C SER A 98 21.45 7.92 -0.31
N GLY A 99 22.00 8.59 -1.31
CA GLY A 99 23.42 8.85 -1.34
C GLY A 99 23.93 9.49 -2.62
N GLN A 100 25.26 9.61 -2.67
CA GLN A 100 25.96 10.23 -3.78
C GLN A 100 26.08 9.24 -4.93
N VAL A 101 25.74 9.68 -6.13
CA VAL A 101 25.83 8.91 -7.37
C VAL A 101 26.75 9.59 -8.36
N ARG A 102 27.34 8.78 -9.24
CA ARG A 102 28.14 9.26 -10.37
C ARG A 102 27.52 8.82 -11.70
N PRO A 103 27.70 9.59 -12.77
CA PRO A 103 27.30 9.16 -14.10
C PRO A 103 28.09 7.91 -14.55
N PRO A 104 27.52 7.12 -15.49
CA PRO A 104 28.24 6.02 -16.13
C PRO A 104 29.51 6.52 -16.83
N LYS A 105 30.58 5.74 -16.76
CA LYS A 105 31.74 5.89 -17.66
C LYS A 105 31.40 5.38 -19.06
N ASP A 106 32.28 5.62 -20.04
CA ASP A 106 32.07 5.23 -21.45
C ASP A 106 31.71 3.75 -21.67
N THR A 107 32.09 2.86 -20.76
CA THR A 107 31.79 1.41 -20.82
C THR A 107 30.56 1.00 -20.00
N GLU A 108 29.95 1.91 -19.27
CA GLU A 108 28.85 1.67 -18.32
C GLU A 108 27.53 2.24 -18.89
N ARG A 109 26.40 1.64 -18.51
CA ARG A 109 25.07 2.08 -18.98
C ARG A 109 24.25 2.83 -17.92
N TYR A 110 24.57 2.64 -16.65
CA TYR A 110 23.77 3.11 -15.52
C TYR A 110 24.56 4.05 -14.62
N PHE A 111 23.86 4.93 -13.91
CA PHE A 111 24.46 5.65 -12.78
C PHE A 111 24.96 4.64 -11.74
N ALA A 112 26.05 4.95 -11.04
CA ALA A 112 26.58 4.09 -9.99
C ALA A 112 26.57 4.82 -8.65
N LEU A 113 26.16 4.11 -7.61
CA LEU A 113 26.23 4.62 -6.24
C LEU A 113 27.71 4.76 -5.84
N LEU A 114 28.11 5.96 -5.42
CA LEU A 114 29.46 6.24 -4.95
C LEU A 114 29.55 6.06 -3.42
N LYS A 115 28.60 6.66 -2.69
CA LYS A 115 28.58 6.68 -1.23
C LYS A 115 27.14 6.58 -0.73
N VAL A 116 26.89 5.63 0.18
CA VAL A 116 25.64 5.54 0.93
C VAL A 116 25.65 6.59 2.02
N GLU A 117 24.60 7.41 2.10
CA GLU A 117 24.45 8.43 3.15
C GLU A 117 23.35 8.08 4.14
N ALA A 118 22.25 7.49 3.67
CA ALA A 118 21.19 7.00 4.52
C ALA A 118 20.62 5.68 4.02
N ILE A 119 20.11 4.88 4.95
CA ILE A 119 19.39 3.63 4.70
C ILE A 119 18.07 3.71 5.48
N ASN A 120 16.94 3.61 4.79
CA ASN A 120 15.59 3.74 5.36
C ASN A 120 15.42 5.02 6.22
N PHE A 121 15.97 6.13 5.72
CA PHE A 121 15.93 7.46 6.35
C PHE A 121 16.76 7.60 7.64
N GLU A 122 17.62 6.63 7.93
CA GLU A 122 18.51 6.63 9.08
C GLU A 122 19.98 6.55 8.64
N THR A 123 20.89 6.84 9.57
CA THR A 123 22.32 6.73 9.29
C THR A 123 22.71 5.25 9.11
N PRO A 124 23.70 4.92 8.25
CA PRO A 124 24.09 3.54 8.00
C PRO A 124 24.58 2.78 9.23
N ASP A 125 25.08 3.48 10.25
CA ASP A 125 25.54 2.87 11.50
C ASP A 125 24.36 2.39 12.35
N GLN A 126 23.29 3.20 12.46
CA GLN A 126 22.06 2.81 13.15
C GLN A 126 21.34 1.66 12.44
N ALA A 127 21.36 1.66 11.11
CA ALA A 127 20.72 0.63 10.30
C ALA A 127 21.28 -0.78 10.50
N ARG A 128 22.49 -0.93 11.08
CA ARG A 128 23.12 -2.23 11.34
C ARG A 128 22.60 -2.93 12.60
N GLU A 129 22.03 -2.18 13.55
CA GLU A 129 21.58 -2.73 14.83
C GLU A 129 20.13 -3.24 14.79
N LYS A 130 19.52 -3.32 13.60
CA LYS A 130 18.13 -3.75 13.43
C LYS A 130 17.93 -5.26 13.60
N ILE A 131 16.75 -5.62 14.11
CA ILE A 131 16.27 -7.00 14.12
C ILE A 131 15.55 -7.25 12.79
N PHE A 132 15.83 -8.38 12.14
CA PHE A 132 15.16 -8.73 10.89
C PHE A 132 13.67 -8.98 11.11
N PHE A 133 12.86 -8.61 10.11
CA PHE A 133 11.40 -8.69 10.19
C PHE A 133 10.87 -10.06 10.62
N ASP A 134 11.48 -11.14 10.12
CA ASP A 134 11.07 -12.52 10.43
C ASP A 134 11.35 -12.92 11.89
N ASN A 135 12.23 -12.20 12.59
CA ASN A 135 12.59 -12.43 13.99
C ASN A 135 11.80 -11.53 14.96
N LEU A 136 11.02 -10.57 14.46
CA LEU A 136 10.21 -9.68 15.28
C LEU A 136 8.99 -10.42 15.85
N THR A 137 8.59 -10.05 17.07
CA THR A 137 7.53 -10.75 17.80
C THR A 137 6.15 -10.27 17.33
N PRO A 138 5.33 -11.13 16.70
CA PRO A 138 4.00 -10.73 16.20
C PRO A 138 2.98 -10.63 17.33
N LEU A 139 2.26 -9.51 17.39
CA LEU A 139 1.15 -9.28 18.30
C LEU A 139 -0.17 -9.03 17.55
N TYR A 140 -1.28 -9.08 18.29
CA TYR A 140 -2.53 -8.48 17.82
C TYR A 140 -2.37 -6.95 17.71
N PRO A 141 -3.15 -6.29 16.84
CA PRO A 141 -3.26 -4.84 16.84
C PRO A 141 -3.77 -4.34 18.20
N MET A 142 -3.06 -3.38 18.80
CA MET A 142 -3.39 -2.79 20.10
C MET A 142 -3.58 -1.27 20.03
N GLU A 143 -3.16 -0.64 18.92
CA GLU A 143 -3.35 0.78 18.67
C GLU A 143 -4.28 0.94 17.46
N ARG A 144 -5.34 1.73 17.64
CA ARG A 144 -6.37 1.96 16.63
C ARG A 144 -5.94 3.05 15.64
N LEU A 145 -6.07 2.76 14.35
CA LEU A 145 -6.08 3.76 13.28
C LEU A 145 -7.49 4.35 13.20
N ARG A 146 -7.68 5.56 13.73
CA ARG A 146 -8.98 6.24 13.74
C ARG A 146 -9.27 6.77 12.34
N LEU A 147 -10.39 6.37 11.76
CA LEU A 147 -10.77 6.75 10.42
C LEU A 147 -11.62 8.04 10.36
N GLU A 148 -12.39 8.33 11.40
CA GLU A 148 -13.22 9.53 11.50
C GLU A 148 -12.34 10.79 11.45
N TYR A 149 -12.53 11.62 10.41
CA TYR A 149 -11.82 12.90 10.26
C TYR A 149 -12.75 14.05 9.81
N ASP A 150 -13.80 13.73 9.05
CA ASP A 150 -14.78 14.69 8.54
C ASP A 150 -16.20 14.24 8.95
N PRO A 151 -16.98 15.08 9.66
CA PRO A 151 -18.37 14.79 10.01
C PRO A 151 -19.27 14.37 8.85
N GLU A 152 -19.01 14.91 7.65
CA GLU A 152 -19.77 14.63 6.43
C GLU A 152 -19.37 13.29 5.78
N ASN A 153 -18.17 12.78 6.11
CA ASN A 153 -17.70 11.49 5.60
C ASN A 153 -18.24 10.33 6.46
N LEU A 154 -19.50 9.99 6.21
CA LEU A 154 -20.18 8.91 6.93
C LEU A 154 -19.53 7.52 6.72
N THR A 155 -18.82 7.29 5.61
CA THR A 155 -18.10 6.04 5.35
C THR A 155 -17.10 5.74 6.45
N THR A 156 -16.23 6.70 6.74
CA THR A 156 -15.20 6.54 7.78
C THR A 156 -15.79 6.39 9.16
N ARG A 157 -16.85 7.15 9.48
CA ARG A 157 -17.57 7.06 10.76
C ARG A 157 -18.22 5.70 10.97
N VAL A 158 -18.89 5.16 9.95
CA VAL A 158 -19.52 3.83 10.01
C VAL A 158 -18.46 2.74 10.14
N MET A 159 -17.37 2.82 9.37
CA MET A 159 -16.26 1.88 9.49
C MET A 159 -15.62 1.90 10.87
N ASP A 160 -15.41 3.09 11.44
CA ASP A 160 -14.83 3.25 12.77
C ASP A 160 -15.69 2.61 13.88
N LEU A 161 -17.02 2.68 13.74
CA LEU A 161 -17.94 2.07 14.72
C LEU A 161 -18.03 0.56 14.56
N LEU A 162 -18.06 0.05 13.33
CA LEU A 162 -18.38 -1.36 13.07
C LEU A 162 -17.13 -2.22 12.89
N CYS A 163 -16.10 -1.68 12.26
CA CYS A 163 -14.94 -2.45 11.82
C CYS A 163 -13.65 -1.65 12.14
N PRO A 164 -13.32 -1.46 13.43
CA PRO A 164 -12.13 -0.71 13.81
C PRO A 164 -10.88 -1.34 13.18
N ILE A 165 -9.99 -0.50 12.67
CA ILE A 165 -8.71 -0.91 12.07
C ILE A 165 -7.60 -0.59 13.07
N GLY A 166 -6.72 -1.56 13.34
CA GLY A 166 -5.54 -1.34 14.16
C GLY A 166 -4.23 -1.28 13.36
N LYS A 167 -3.18 -0.77 14.00
CA LYS A 167 -1.79 -0.91 13.54
C LYS A 167 -1.39 -2.38 13.57
N GLY A 168 -1.07 -2.94 12.40
CA GLY A 168 -0.83 -4.37 12.21
C GLY A 168 -2.02 -5.19 11.73
N GLN A 169 -3.13 -4.55 11.33
CA GLN A 169 -4.34 -5.27 10.90
C GLN A 169 -4.15 -6.02 9.58
N ARG A 170 -4.77 -7.20 9.46
CA ARG A 170 -4.98 -7.94 8.20
C ARG A 170 -6.44 -7.87 7.81
N GLY A 171 -6.82 -6.76 7.18
CA GLY A 171 -8.20 -6.47 6.82
C GLY A 171 -8.50 -6.81 5.36
N MET A 172 -9.73 -7.27 5.13
CA MET A 172 -10.22 -7.61 3.80
C MET A 172 -11.52 -6.84 3.50
N ILE A 173 -11.55 -6.11 2.39
CA ILE A 173 -12.76 -5.47 1.87
C ILE A 173 -13.34 -6.40 0.82
N VAL A 174 -14.38 -7.13 1.19
CA VAL A 174 -15.06 -8.12 0.37
C VAL A 174 -16.11 -7.41 -0.47
N ALA A 175 -15.89 -7.35 -1.78
CA ALA A 175 -16.67 -6.49 -2.65
C ALA A 175 -17.00 -7.19 -3.96
N ALA A 176 -18.29 -7.26 -4.30
CA ALA A 176 -18.71 -7.59 -5.65
C ALA A 176 -18.40 -6.41 -6.61
N PRO A 177 -18.29 -6.66 -7.94
CA PRO A 177 -18.13 -5.57 -8.90
C PRO A 177 -19.21 -4.48 -8.75
N ARG A 178 -18.79 -3.22 -8.85
CA ARG A 178 -19.65 -2.02 -8.76
C ARG A 178 -20.30 -1.77 -7.38
N THR A 179 -19.74 -2.28 -6.29
CA THR A 179 -20.26 -2.04 -4.92
C THR A 179 -19.63 -0.85 -4.18
N GLY A 180 -18.67 -0.13 -4.79
CA GLY A 180 -18.02 1.04 -4.18
C GLY A 180 -16.64 0.78 -3.55
N LYS A 181 -16.00 -0.35 -3.88
CA LYS A 181 -14.63 -0.73 -3.47
C LYS A 181 -13.62 0.42 -3.50
N THR A 182 -13.51 1.11 -4.64
CA THR A 182 -12.53 2.21 -4.84
C THR A 182 -12.81 3.39 -3.92
N MET A 183 -14.08 3.79 -3.77
CA MET A 183 -14.47 4.89 -2.87
C MET A 183 -14.15 4.56 -1.40
N MET A 184 -14.32 3.30 -1.01
CA MET A 184 -13.97 2.85 0.33
C MET A 184 -12.45 2.91 0.57
N LEU A 185 -11.65 2.39 -0.37
CA LEU A 185 -10.19 2.48 -0.27
C LEU A 185 -9.69 3.93 -0.21
N GLN A 186 -10.24 4.82 -1.03
CA GLN A 186 -9.93 6.25 -0.99
C GLN A 186 -10.30 6.88 0.36
N SER A 187 -11.47 6.54 0.90
CA SER A 187 -11.91 7.05 2.21
C SER A 187 -10.95 6.62 3.34
N ILE A 188 -10.47 5.38 3.31
CA ILE A 188 -9.48 4.88 4.27
C ILE A 188 -8.13 5.60 4.07
N ALA A 189 -7.69 5.77 2.83
CA ALA A 189 -6.44 6.44 2.50
C ALA A 189 -6.42 7.90 2.99
N HIS A 190 -7.50 8.65 2.72
CA HIS A 190 -7.65 10.04 3.18
C HIS A 190 -7.69 10.15 4.69
N ALA A 191 -8.39 9.22 5.34
CA ALA A 191 -8.46 9.18 6.79
C ALA A 191 -7.09 8.94 7.43
N ILE A 192 -6.33 7.95 6.93
CA ILE A 192 -4.98 7.65 7.42
C ILE A 192 -4.05 8.84 7.17
N ALA A 193 -4.05 9.40 5.96
CA ALA A 193 -3.19 10.54 5.64
C ALA A 193 -3.49 11.80 6.48
N THR A 194 -4.74 11.94 6.96
CA THR A 194 -5.18 13.09 7.76
C THR A 194 -4.92 12.87 9.25
N ASN A 195 -5.36 11.74 9.78
CA ASN A 195 -5.32 11.44 11.22
C ASN A 195 -3.99 10.84 11.68
N HIS A 196 -3.27 10.19 10.76
CA HIS A 196 -2.06 9.42 11.02
C HIS A 196 -0.93 9.78 10.04
N PRO A 197 -0.49 11.04 9.99
CA PRO A 197 0.56 11.48 9.07
C PRO A 197 1.92 10.81 9.32
N GLU A 198 2.11 10.18 10.49
CA GLU A 198 3.29 9.38 10.83
C GLU A 198 3.34 8.03 10.09
N VAL A 199 2.19 7.54 9.62
CA VAL A 199 2.09 6.23 8.96
C VAL A 199 2.56 6.34 7.52
N TYR A 200 3.43 5.42 7.14
CA TYR A 200 3.87 5.29 5.75
C TYR A 200 2.78 4.60 4.93
N LEU A 201 2.01 5.39 4.17
CA LEU A 201 0.89 4.91 3.36
C LEU A 201 1.33 4.54 1.95
N ILE A 202 1.14 3.28 1.58
CA ILE A 202 1.37 2.74 0.24
C ILE A 202 0.03 2.27 -0.33
N VAL A 203 -0.32 2.69 -1.53
CA VAL A 203 -1.43 2.15 -2.31
C VAL A 203 -0.87 1.30 -3.43
N LEU A 204 -1.18 0.01 -3.42
CA LEU A 204 -0.70 -0.97 -4.40
C LEU A 204 -1.85 -1.41 -5.30
N LEU A 205 -1.81 -1.02 -6.57
CA LEU A 205 -2.84 -1.33 -7.57
C LEU A 205 -2.32 -2.41 -8.54
N ILE A 206 -2.99 -3.55 -8.58
CA ILE A 206 -2.61 -4.72 -9.36
C ILE A 206 -3.71 -5.08 -10.35
N ASP A 207 -3.35 -5.13 -11.64
CA ASP A 207 -4.23 -5.51 -12.74
C ASP A 207 -5.52 -4.64 -12.77
N GLU A 208 -5.35 -3.35 -12.48
CA GLU A 208 -6.43 -2.36 -12.49
C GLU A 208 -6.30 -1.41 -13.68
N ARG A 209 -7.36 -0.63 -13.94
CA ARG A 209 -7.43 0.21 -15.12
C ARG A 209 -6.59 1.48 -15.00
N PRO A 210 -5.92 1.95 -16.08
CA PRO A 210 -5.10 3.16 -16.06
C PRO A 210 -5.81 4.43 -15.55
N GLU A 211 -7.10 4.59 -15.86
CA GLU A 211 -7.90 5.71 -15.38
C GLU A 211 -8.16 5.66 -13.86
N GLU A 212 -8.33 4.46 -13.30
CA GLU A 212 -8.51 4.26 -11.85
C GLU A 212 -7.17 4.48 -11.11
N VAL A 213 -6.05 4.08 -11.72
CA VAL A 213 -4.70 4.39 -11.21
C VAL A 213 -4.48 5.90 -11.14
N THR A 214 -4.81 6.61 -12.22
CA THR A 214 -4.63 8.07 -12.30
C THR A 214 -5.49 8.80 -11.26
N ASP A 215 -6.74 8.35 -11.06
CA ASP A 215 -7.64 8.89 -10.05
C ASP A 215 -7.06 8.72 -8.64
N MET A 216 -6.57 7.53 -8.32
CA MET A 216 -5.92 7.24 -7.03
C MET A 216 -4.68 8.11 -6.79
N GLN A 217 -3.81 8.23 -7.79
CA GLN A 217 -2.59 9.05 -7.73
C GLN A 217 -2.86 10.53 -7.46
N ARG A 218 -3.96 11.07 -8.01
CA ARG A 218 -4.33 12.48 -7.81
C ARG A 218 -5.09 12.73 -6.51
N SER A 219 -5.78 11.71 -6.02
CA SER A 219 -6.67 11.82 -4.86
C SER A 219 -5.94 11.56 -3.54
N VAL A 220 -5.05 10.56 -3.49
CA VAL A 220 -4.45 10.08 -2.24
C VAL A 220 -3.09 10.72 -1.99
N LYS A 221 -2.89 11.22 -0.76
CA LYS A 221 -1.58 11.63 -0.25
C LYS A 221 -0.85 10.41 0.30
N GLY A 222 -0.07 9.76 -0.53
CA GLY A 222 0.70 8.58 -0.19
C GLY A 222 1.47 8.09 -1.40
N GLU A 223 2.22 7.01 -1.23
CA GLU A 223 2.95 6.40 -2.33
C GLU A 223 2.02 5.47 -3.11
N VAL A 224 1.70 5.81 -4.37
CA VAL A 224 0.82 5.01 -5.22
C VAL A 224 1.63 4.24 -6.24
N ILE A 225 1.72 2.93 -6.05
CA ILE A 225 2.44 1.98 -6.90
C ILE A 225 1.44 1.13 -7.66
N SER A 226 1.65 0.95 -8.97
CA SER A 226 0.69 0.27 -9.82
C SER A 226 1.33 -0.64 -10.88
N SER A 227 0.54 -1.63 -11.30
CA SER A 227 0.82 -2.50 -12.44
C SER A 227 -0.52 -2.74 -13.15
N THR A 228 -0.77 -2.03 -14.25
CA THR A 228 -2.06 -2.02 -14.96
C THR A 228 -2.33 -3.35 -15.67
N PHE A 229 -3.58 -3.60 -16.07
CA PHE A 229 -3.98 -4.84 -16.77
C PHE A 229 -3.26 -5.09 -18.12
N ASP A 230 -2.60 -4.07 -18.69
CA ASP A 230 -1.82 -4.20 -19.92
C ASP A 230 -0.49 -4.96 -19.70
N GLU A 231 -0.11 -5.14 -18.44
CA GLU A 231 1.16 -5.73 -18.03
C GLU A 231 1.07 -7.25 -17.82
N PRO A 232 2.16 -8.00 -18.03
CA PRO A 232 2.14 -9.44 -17.85
C PRO A 232 2.04 -9.83 -16.36
N PRO A 233 1.49 -11.02 -16.02
CA PRO A 233 1.35 -11.49 -14.64
C PRO A 233 2.65 -11.48 -13.82
N GLN A 234 3.80 -11.78 -14.43
CA GLN A 234 5.11 -11.74 -13.78
C GLN A 234 5.43 -10.34 -13.23
N ARG A 235 4.98 -9.30 -13.94
CA ARG A 235 5.18 -7.91 -13.54
C ARG A 235 4.33 -7.53 -12.33
N HIS A 236 3.09 -8.00 -12.26
CA HIS A 236 2.27 -7.83 -11.06
C HIS A 236 2.93 -8.43 -9.82
N ILE A 237 3.52 -9.63 -9.97
CA ILE A 237 4.22 -10.32 -8.89
C ILE A 237 5.46 -9.54 -8.45
N GLN A 238 6.31 -9.12 -9.39
CA GLN A 238 7.54 -8.39 -9.09
C GLN A 238 7.27 -7.07 -8.35
N VAL A 239 6.28 -6.30 -8.81
CA VAL A 239 5.93 -5.01 -8.18
C VAL A 239 5.42 -5.23 -6.75
N ALA A 240 4.56 -6.23 -6.54
CA ALA A 240 4.07 -6.56 -5.20
C ALA A 240 5.19 -7.06 -4.27
N ASP A 241 6.12 -7.87 -4.79
CA ASP A 241 7.28 -8.36 -4.04
C ASP A 241 8.21 -7.21 -3.62
N MET A 242 8.44 -6.22 -4.49
CA MET A 242 9.21 -5.03 -4.14
C MET A 242 8.53 -4.19 -3.05
N VAL A 243 7.22 -3.98 -3.16
CA VAL A 243 6.44 -3.21 -2.18
C VAL A 243 6.45 -3.89 -0.81
N ILE A 244 6.25 -5.21 -0.75
CA ILE A 244 6.24 -5.90 0.54
C ILE A 244 7.63 -5.95 1.18
N GLU A 245 8.69 -6.12 0.39
CA GLU A 245 10.05 -6.06 0.94
C GLU A 245 10.39 -4.66 1.45
N LYS A 246 10.03 -3.60 0.72
CA LYS A 246 10.16 -2.22 1.23
C LYS A 246 9.42 -2.04 2.55
N ALA A 247 8.15 -2.46 2.61
CA ALA A 247 7.35 -2.34 3.82
C ALA A 247 7.98 -3.07 5.01
N LYS A 248 8.51 -4.29 4.82
CA LYS A 248 9.25 -5.01 5.86
C LYS A 248 10.47 -4.24 6.33
N ARG A 249 11.28 -3.70 5.40
CA ARG A 249 12.45 -2.90 5.76
C ARG A 249 12.04 -1.68 6.60
N LEU A 250 11.00 -0.96 6.22
CA LEU A 250 10.50 0.18 7.01
C LEU A 250 10.06 -0.25 8.44
N VAL A 251 9.41 -1.39 8.58
CA VAL A 251 9.00 -1.93 9.90
C VAL A 251 10.18 -2.39 10.75
N GLU A 252 11.24 -2.93 10.15
CA GLU A 252 12.50 -3.23 10.87
C GLU A 252 13.11 -1.97 11.52
N HIS A 253 12.82 -0.80 10.96
CA HIS A 253 13.16 0.52 11.51
C HIS A 253 12.00 1.15 12.32
N LYS A 254 11.13 0.31 12.89
CA LYS A 254 10.04 0.67 13.82
C LYS A 254 9.01 1.66 13.26
N ARG A 255 8.86 1.72 11.94
CA ARG A 255 7.81 2.53 11.29
C ARG A 255 6.50 1.77 11.20
N ASP A 256 5.40 2.50 11.28
CA ASP A 256 4.07 2.00 10.96
C ASP A 256 3.82 2.15 9.46
N VAL A 257 3.50 1.04 8.79
CA VAL A 257 3.28 0.99 7.35
C VAL A 257 1.87 0.46 7.08
N VAL A 258 1.13 1.16 6.23
CA VAL A 258 -0.17 0.68 5.73
C VAL A 258 -0.06 0.44 4.23
N ILE A 259 -0.41 -0.76 3.78
CA ILE A 259 -0.59 -1.10 2.37
C ILE A 259 -2.09 -1.23 2.08
N LEU A 260 -2.59 -0.40 1.18
CA LEU A 260 -3.91 -0.54 0.57
C LEU A 260 -3.76 -1.31 -0.75
N LEU A 261 -4.12 -2.59 -0.77
CA LEU A 261 -3.96 -3.46 -1.92
C LEU A 261 -5.26 -3.61 -2.71
N ASP A 262 -5.23 -3.24 -3.99
CA ASP A 262 -6.33 -3.45 -4.92
C ASP A 262 -5.88 -4.23 -6.17
N SER A 263 -6.06 -5.55 -6.27
CA SER A 263 -6.76 -6.45 -5.34
C SER A 263 -5.98 -7.72 -5.04
N LEU A 264 -6.29 -8.33 -3.88
CA LEU A 264 -5.73 -9.61 -3.48
C LEU A 264 -6.14 -10.75 -4.41
N THR A 265 -7.38 -10.70 -4.93
CA THR A 265 -7.89 -11.68 -5.90
C THR A 265 -7.10 -11.67 -7.20
N ARG A 266 -6.85 -10.47 -7.76
CA ARG A 266 -6.06 -10.33 -9.01
C ARG A 266 -4.59 -10.73 -8.78
N PHE A 267 -4.02 -10.39 -7.63
CA PHE A 267 -2.68 -10.83 -7.26
C PHE A 267 -2.57 -12.36 -7.18
N ALA A 268 -3.55 -13.04 -6.58
CA ALA A 268 -3.60 -14.50 -6.54
C ALA A 268 -3.76 -15.12 -7.95
N ARG A 269 -4.57 -14.52 -8.82
CA ARG A 269 -4.70 -14.94 -10.22
C ARG A 269 -3.37 -14.84 -10.98
N ALA A 270 -2.64 -13.74 -10.79
CA ALA A 270 -1.33 -13.56 -11.40
C ALA A 270 -0.34 -14.67 -10.97
N HIS A 271 -0.31 -15.02 -9.69
CA HIS A 271 0.50 -16.14 -9.19
C HIS A 271 0.10 -17.49 -9.81
N ASN A 272 -1.21 -17.76 -9.94
CA ASN A 272 -1.68 -18.99 -10.58
C ASN A 272 -1.30 -19.08 -12.06
N ALA A 273 -1.25 -17.95 -12.77
CA ALA A 273 -0.88 -17.91 -14.19
C ALA A 273 0.62 -18.15 -14.43
N VAL A 274 1.48 -17.81 -13.45
CA VAL A 274 2.95 -17.89 -13.58
C VAL A 274 3.52 -19.19 -13.01
N ILE A 275 2.85 -19.81 -12.04
CA ILE A 275 3.39 -21.00 -11.37
C ILE A 275 3.49 -22.18 -12.33
N PRO A 276 4.62 -22.94 -12.33
CA PRO A 276 4.69 -24.21 -13.04
C PRO A 276 3.66 -25.19 -12.51
N SER A 277 3.02 -25.95 -13.40
CA SER A 277 2.01 -26.94 -13.01
C SER A 277 2.59 -27.99 -12.05
N SER A 278 1.97 -28.14 -10.89
CA SER A 278 2.30 -29.16 -9.89
C SER A 278 1.68 -30.53 -10.19
N GLY A 279 0.82 -30.60 -11.22
CA GLY A 279 -0.01 -31.77 -11.52
C GLY A 279 -1.21 -31.96 -10.56
N LYS A 280 -1.39 -31.08 -9.57
CA LYS A 280 -2.53 -31.09 -8.64
C LYS A 280 -3.33 -29.80 -8.78
N VAL A 281 -4.53 -29.91 -9.36
CA VAL A 281 -5.44 -28.80 -9.58
C VAL A 281 -6.59 -28.89 -8.57
N LEU A 282 -6.79 -27.82 -7.81
CA LEU A 282 -7.90 -27.61 -6.88
C LEU A 282 -9.17 -27.19 -7.64
N SER A 283 -10.29 -27.12 -6.91
CA SER A 283 -11.53 -26.57 -7.45
C SER A 283 -11.30 -25.16 -8.02
N GLY A 284 -11.96 -24.84 -9.14
CA GLY A 284 -11.80 -23.55 -9.80
C GLY A 284 -10.54 -23.41 -10.66
N GLY A 285 -9.77 -24.47 -10.91
CA GLY A 285 -8.63 -24.44 -11.82
C GLY A 285 -7.34 -23.86 -11.21
N LEU A 286 -7.28 -23.81 -9.88
CA LEU A 286 -6.11 -23.33 -9.14
C LEU A 286 -5.09 -24.45 -8.96
N ASP A 287 -3.82 -24.15 -9.19
CA ASP A 287 -2.75 -25.05 -8.77
C ASP A 287 -2.67 -25.10 -7.23
N ALA A 288 -2.40 -26.27 -6.66
CA ALA A 288 -2.31 -26.46 -5.22
C ALA A 288 -1.30 -25.53 -4.51
N ASN A 289 -0.26 -25.07 -5.23
CA ASN A 289 0.76 -24.18 -4.69
C ASN A 289 0.53 -22.70 -5.04
N ALA A 290 -0.45 -22.38 -5.89
CA ALA A 290 -0.66 -21.03 -6.41
C ALA A 290 -0.94 -20.00 -5.30
N LEU A 291 -1.66 -20.40 -4.25
CA LEU A 291 -2.08 -19.50 -3.17
C LEU A 291 -1.03 -19.34 -2.06
N GLN A 292 0.04 -20.14 -2.03
CA GLN A 292 1.02 -20.12 -0.95
C GLN A 292 1.71 -18.75 -0.83
N ARG A 293 2.14 -18.17 -1.95
CA ARG A 293 2.83 -16.88 -2.01
C ARG A 293 1.90 -15.71 -1.69
N PRO A 294 0.72 -15.57 -2.34
CA PRO A 294 -0.29 -14.60 -1.94
C PRO A 294 -0.70 -14.67 -0.47
N ARG A 295 -0.86 -15.88 0.08
CA ARG A 295 -1.20 -16.06 1.50
C ARG A 295 -0.09 -15.57 2.41
N ARG A 296 1.18 -15.87 2.07
CA ARG A 296 2.34 -15.35 2.81
C ARG A 296 2.42 -13.82 2.74
N PHE A 297 2.15 -13.22 1.58
CA PHE A 297 2.07 -11.77 1.42
C PHE A 297 1.06 -11.18 2.40
N PHE A 298 -0.19 -11.65 2.37
CA PHE A 298 -1.25 -11.12 3.24
C PHE A 298 -1.00 -11.40 4.73
N ALA A 299 -0.45 -12.57 5.06
CA ALA A 299 -0.05 -12.94 6.42
C ALA A 299 1.21 -12.20 6.93
N THR A 300 1.87 -11.39 6.10
CA THR A 300 3.00 -10.58 6.54
C THR A 300 2.51 -9.48 7.49
N ALA A 301 1.31 -8.93 7.28
CA ALA A 301 0.75 -7.90 8.14
C ALA A 301 0.55 -8.37 9.59
N ARG A 302 1.08 -7.60 10.53
CA ARG A 302 1.16 -7.89 11.95
C ARG A 302 1.56 -6.64 12.73
N ASN A 303 1.16 -6.58 13.98
CA ASN A 303 1.71 -5.62 14.95
C ASN A 303 3.01 -6.21 15.51
N ILE A 304 3.97 -5.36 15.88
CA ILE A 304 5.29 -5.79 16.36
C ILE A 304 5.53 -5.28 17.78
N GLU A 305 5.98 -6.15 18.68
CA GLU A 305 6.28 -5.80 20.07
C GLU A 305 7.47 -4.81 20.19
N GLU A 306 8.52 -5.03 19.39
CA GLU A 306 9.75 -4.24 19.41
C GLU A 306 9.61 -2.84 18.77
N GLY A 307 8.48 -2.56 18.13
CA GLY A 307 8.11 -1.30 17.51
C GLY A 307 7.78 -1.41 16.01
N GLY A 308 6.93 -0.49 15.55
CA GLY A 308 6.40 -0.47 14.19
C GLY A 308 5.27 -1.47 13.97
N SER A 309 4.67 -1.43 12.79
CA SER A 309 3.60 -2.35 12.41
C SER A 309 3.43 -2.39 10.90
N LEU A 310 2.96 -3.53 10.40
CA LEU A 310 2.52 -3.65 9.01
C LEU A 310 1.03 -3.94 8.96
N THR A 311 0.26 -2.97 8.50
CA THR A 311 -1.15 -3.12 8.20
C THR A 311 -1.33 -3.38 6.71
N ILE A 312 -2.12 -4.40 6.36
CA ILE A 312 -2.55 -4.63 4.97
C ILE A 312 -4.07 -4.63 4.95
N MET A 313 -4.64 -3.70 4.19
CA MET A 313 -6.05 -3.65 3.84
C MET A 313 -6.18 -4.00 2.37
N ALA A 314 -6.70 -5.18 2.08
CA ALA A 314 -6.77 -5.68 0.72
C ALA A 314 -8.22 -5.89 0.27
N THR A 315 -8.51 -5.62 -1.00
CA THR A 315 -9.81 -5.93 -1.57
C THR A 315 -9.84 -7.38 -2.05
N ALA A 316 -10.97 -8.04 -1.82
CA ALA A 316 -11.26 -9.37 -2.34
C ALA A 316 -12.54 -9.30 -3.17
N ILE A 317 -12.44 -9.70 -4.43
CA ILE A 317 -13.56 -9.65 -5.37
C ILE A 317 -14.35 -10.96 -5.25
N VAL A 318 -15.65 -10.83 -4.99
CA VAL A 318 -16.62 -11.94 -4.89
C VAL A 318 -17.76 -11.76 -5.90
N ASP A 319 -18.64 -12.76 -6.02
CA ASP A 319 -19.82 -12.73 -6.90
C ASP A 319 -19.49 -12.41 -8.37
N THR A 320 -18.32 -12.85 -8.84
CA THR A 320 -17.88 -12.68 -10.24
C THR A 320 -18.43 -13.75 -11.17
N GLY A 321 -19.04 -14.80 -10.62
CA GLY A 321 -19.40 -16.02 -11.34
C GLY A 321 -18.21 -16.96 -11.61
N SER A 322 -17.01 -16.62 -11.13
CA SER A 322 -15.81 -17.46 -11.26
C SER A 322 -15.60 -18.31 -10.01
N ARG A 323 -15.63 -19.64 -10.17
CA ARG A 323 -15.33 -20.56 -9.07
C ARG A 323 -13.92 -20.41 -8.52
N MET A 324 -12.99 -19.92 -9.35
CA MET A 324 -11.63 -19.59 -8.93
C MET A 324 -11.62 -18.52 -7.85
N ASP A 325 -12.43 -17.47 -8.02
CA ASP A 325 -12.46 -16.34 -7.10
C ASP A 325 -13.09 -16.73 -5.76
N ASP A 326 -14.14 -17.56 -5.78
CA ASP A 326 -14.72 -18.12 -4.56
C ASP A 326 -13.67 -18.86 -3.72
N VAL A 327 -12.86 -19.71 -4.36
CA VAL A 327 -11.83 -20.50 -3.69
C VAL A 327 -10.70 -19.62 -3.17
N ILE A 328 -10.30 -18.61 -3.95
CA ILE A 328 -9.32 -17.60 -3.52
C ILE A 328 -9.82 -16.87 -2.26
N PHE A 329 -11.07 -16.41 -2.28
CA PHE A 329 -11.67 -15.69 -1.17
C PHE A 329 -11.70 -16.53 0.11
N GLU A 330 -12.18 -17.78 0.03
CA GLU A 330 -12.27 -18.68 1.19
C GLU A 330 -10.88 -18.96 1.81
N GLU A 331 -9.82 -19.10 1.00
CA GLU A 331 -8.46 -19.28 1.50
C GLU A 331 -7.97 -18.06 2.29
N PHE A 332 -8.26 -16.85 1.82
CA PHE A 332 -7.83 -15.62 2.50
C PHE A 332 -8.67 -15.24 3.70
N LYS A 333 -9.96 -15.61 3.71
CA LYS A 333 -10.86 -15.41 4.85
C LYS A 333 -10.32 -16.02 6.14
N GLY A 334 -9.70 -17.20 6.06
CA GLY A 334 -9.03 -17.84 7.19
C GLY A 334 -7.78 -17.10 7.69
N THR A 335 -7.13 -16.33 6.83
CA THR A 335 -5.86 -15.63 7.09
C THR A 335 -6.07 -14.23 7.69
N GLY A 336 -7.14 -13.55 7.29
CA GLY A 336 -7.52 -12.23 7.77
C GLY A 336 -8.03 -12.22 9.22
N ASN A 337 -8.01 -11.03 9.82
CA ASN A 337 -8.58 -10.80 11.15
C ASN A 337 -9.58 -9.63 11.17
N MET A 338 -9.92 -9.04 10.03
CA MET A 338 -10.97 -8.06 9.85
C MET A 338 -11.60 -8.20 8.46
N GLU A 339 -12.92 -8.09 8.38
CA GLU A 339 -13.67 -8.22 7.13
C GLU A 339 -14.70 -7.10 7.03
N VAL A 340 -14.80 -6.49 5.85
CA VAL A 340 -15.84 -5.52 5.49
C VAL A 340 -16.52 -6.00 4.23
N HIS A 341 -17.77 -6.42 4.35
CA HIS A 341 -18.56 -6.94 3.24
C HIS A 341 -19.38 -5.81 2.62
N LEU A 342 -19.26 -5.63 1.30
CA LEU A 342 -20.03 -4.64 0.56
C LEU A 342 -21.27 -5.27 -0.07
N ASP A 343 -22.44 -4.74 0.26
CA ASP A 343 -23.75 -5.28 -0.14
C ASP A 343 -24.28 -4.58 -1.39
N ARG A 344 -24.59 -5.36 -2.43
CA ARG A 344 -25.18 -4.87 -3.68
C ARG A 344 -26.56 -4.26 -3.49
N ARG A 345 -27.34 -4.72 -2.50
CA ARG A 345 -28.70 -4.19 -2.23
C ARG A 345 -28.66 -2.72 -1.80
N LEU A 346 -27.63 -2.33 -1.06
CA LEU A 346 -27.39 -0.93 -0.69
C LEU A 346 -27.01 -0.11 -1.92
N MET A 347 -26.13 -0.64 -2.77
CA MET A 347 -25.72 0.00 -4.01
C MET A 347 -26.89 0.23 -4.98
N ASP A 348 -27.77 -0.77 -5.17
CA ASP A 348 -28.92 -0.67 -6.07
C ASP A 348 -29.91 0.42 -5.62
N LYS A 349 -29.95 0.71 -4.32
CA LYS A 349 -30.71 1.82 -3.71
C LYS A 349 -29.89 3.11 -3.56
N ARG A 350 -28.62 3.13 -3.97
CA ARG A 350 -27.69 4.25 -3.85
C ARG A 350 -27.45 4.72 -2.41
N ILE A 351 -27.40 3.78 -1.48
CA ILE A 351 -27.09 4.04 -0.07
C ILE A 351 -25.61 3.78 0.15
N PHE A 352 -24.88 4.80 0.61
CA PHE A 352 -23.45 4.74 0.86
C PHE A 352 -23.13 5.14 2.31
N PRO A 353 -22.21 4.45 3.00
CA PRO A 353 -21.43 3.31 2.53
C PRO A 353 -22.26 2.03 2.37
N THR A 354 -21.83 1.14 1.46
CA THR A 354 -22.53 -0.11 1.13
C THR A 354 -22.15 -1.25 2.09
N ILE A 355 -21.87 -0.97 3.35
CA ILE A 355 -21.37 -1.98 4.32
C ILE A 355 -22.52 -2.87 4.81
N ASN A 356 -22.33 -4.19 4.71
CA ASN A 356 -23.17 -5.15 5.40
C ASN A 356 -22.76 -5.24 6.88
N ILE A 357 -23.59 -4.70 7.76
CA ILE A 357 -23.31 -4.57 9.19
C ILE A 357 -23.15 -5.92 9.88
N GLU A 358 -23.94 -6.93 9.48
CA GLU A 358 -23.96 -8.25 10.11
C GLU A 358 -22.71 -9.07 9.76
N GLN A 359 -22.28 -9.01 8.49
CA GLN A 359 -21.16 -9.79 7.98
C GLN A 359 -19.79 -9.14 8.25
N SER A 360 -19.77 -7.84 8.58
CA SER A 360 -18.53 -7.08 8.78
C SER A 360 -18.14 -6.99 10.25
N GLY A 361 -16.85 -7.08 10.54
CA GLY A 361 -16.32 -6.96 11.90
C GLY A 361 -14.81 -7.16 12.00
N THR A 362 -14.28 -6.87 13.18
CA THR A 362 -12.86 -7.02 13.52
C THR A 362 -12.70 -8.03 14.65
N ARG A 363 -11.83 -9.02 14.47
CA ARG A 363 -11.47 -9.96 15.56
C ARG A 363 -10.68 -9.20 16.61
N LYS A 364 -10.94 -9.50 17.89
CA LYS A 364 -10.23 -8.87 19.02
C LYS A 364 -10.42 -7.34 19.10
N GLU A 365 -11.58 -6.83 18.70
CA GLU A 365 -11.89 -5.39 18.77
C GLU A 365 -11.86 -4.83 20.20
N GLU A 366 -11.94 -5.66 21.24
CA GLU A 366 -11.74 -5.25 22.63
C GLU A 366 -10.33 -4.72 22.94
N LEU A 367 -9.36 -4.94 22.05
CA LEU A 367 -8.01 -4.37 22.14
C LEU A 367 -7.90 -3.00 21.46
N LEU A 368 -8.91 -2.60 20.68
CA LEU A 368 -8.91 -1.37 19.88
C LEU A 368 -9.93 -0.34 20.37
N LEU A 369 -10.98 -0.80 21.05
CA LEU A 369 -12.07 0.02 21.56
C LEU A 369 -12.02 0.08 23.08
N GLU A 370 -12.28 1.28 23.61
CA GLU A 370 -12.46 1.44 25.06
C GLU A 370 -13.70 0.68 25.55
N LYS A 371 -13.69 0.23 26.80
CA LYS A 371 -14.77 -0.63 27.35
C LYS A 371 -16.17 -0.05 27.19
N ASP A 372 -16.33 1.25 27.44
CA ASP A 372 -17.62 1.95 27.30
C ASP A 372 -18.06 2.08 25.84
N GLU A 373 -17.11 2.39 24.94
CA GLU A 373 -17.36 2.45 23.50
C GLU A 373 -17.79 1.08 22.96
N LEU A 374 -17.07 0.01 23.33
CA LEU A 374 -17.36 -1.36 22.92
C LEU A 374 -18.77 -1.80 23.34
N GLN A 375 -19.18 -1.50 24.58
CA GLN A 375 -20.53 -1.83 25.06
C GLN A 375 -21.61 -1.15 24.24
N LYS A 376 -21.42 0.14 23.89
CA LYS A 376 -22.38 0.90 23.10
C LYS A 376 -22.44 0.42 21.66
N VAL A 377 -21.30 0.14 21.04
CA VAL A 377 -21.21 -0.47 19.71
C VAL A 377 -21.91 -1.84 19.70
N TRP A 378 -21.77 -2.63 20.75
CA TRP A 378 -22.45 -3.91 20.86
C TRP A 378 -23.98 -3.76 20.93
N LEU A 379 -24.49 -2.82 21.74
CA LEU A 379 -25.92 -2.51 21.80
C LEU A 379 -26.44 -2.01 20.46
N LEU A 380 -25.68 -1.13 19.79
CA LEU A 380 -25.99 -0.64 18.45
C LEU A 380 -26.12 -1.81 17.46
N ARG A 381 -25.13 -2.70 17.41
CA ARG A 381 -25.14 -3.88 16.55
C ARG A 381 -26.35 -4.77 16.82
N LYS A 382 -26.70 -5.00 18.09
CA LYS A 382 -27.87 -5.81 18.47
C LYS A 382 -29.19 -5.17 18.04
N ALA A 383 -29.31 -3.85 18.11
CA ALA A 383 -30.49 -3.13 17.63
C ALA A 383 -30.61 -3.20 16.10
N LEU A 384 -29.50 -2.98 15.39
CA LEU A 384 -29.46 -2.99 13.93
C LEU A 384 -29.66 -4.40 13.34
N SER A 385 -29.26 -5.46 14.04
CA SER A 385 -29.42 -6.85 13.56
C SER A 385 -30.87 -7.33 13.50
N GLN A 386 -31.82 -6.59 14.06
CA GLN A 386 -33.26 -6.90 13.96
C GLN A 386 -33.89 -6.38 12.66
N LEU A 387 -33.17 -5.53 11.93
CA LEU A 387 -33.62 -4.91 10.70
C LEU A 387 -32.98 -5.61 9.50
N ASN A 388 -33.60 -5.47 8.33
CA ASN A 388 -32.91 -5.88 7.11
C ASN A 388 -31.72 -4.93 6.81
N PRO A 389 -30.71 -5.35 6.04
CA PRO A 389 -29.48 -4.57 5.86
C PRO A 389 -29.68 -3.16 5.29
N VAL A 390 -30.73 -2.95 4.47
CA VAL A 390 -31.05 -1.63 3.93
C VAL A 390 -31.58 -0.71 5.03
N GLU A 391 -32.61 -1.15 5.74
CA GLU A 391 -33.22 -0.39 6.85
C GLU A 391 -32.20 -0.11 7.97
N ALA A 392 -31.34 -1.09 8.27
CA ALA A 392 -30.28 -0.94 9.26
C ALA A 392 -29.31 0.19 8.89
N MET A 393 -28.86 0.24 7.62
CA MET A 393 -27.95 1.28 7.17
C MET A 393 -28.63 2.65 7.10
N GLU A 394 -29.87 2.73 6.57
CA GLU A 394 -30.63 3.98 6.55
C GLU A 394 -30.82 4.55 7.95
N LEU A 395 -31.24 3.72 8.91
CA LEU A 395 -31.41 4.13 10.30
C LEU A 395 -30.10 4.62 10.90
N LEU A 396 -28.99 3.89 10.69
CA LEU A 396 -27.68 4.28 11.20
C LEU A 396 -27.25 5.64 10.63
N LEU A 397 -27.36 5.83 9.31
CA LEU A 397 -26.98 7.08 8.66
C LEU A 397 -27.84 8.25 9.12
N ASP A 398 -29.15 8.06 9.27
CA ASP A 398 -30.05 9.11 9.77
C ASP A 398 -29.71 9.52 11.19
N LYS A 399 -29.29 8.59 12.05
CA LYS A 399 -28.83 8.94 13.40
C LYS A 399 -27.45 9.59 13.40
N LEU A 400 -26.52 9.12 12.58
CA LEU A 400 -25.18 9.71 12.48
C LEU A 400 -25.22 11.15 11.99
N LYS A 401 -26.09 11.48 11.03
CA LYS A 401 -26.28 12.85 10.50
C LYS A 401 -26.74 13.86 11.56
N LEU A 402 -27.35 13.41 12.67
CA LEU A 402 -27.77 14.29 13.76
C LEU A 402 -26.60 14.76 14.65
N THR A 403 -25.42 14.17 14.47
CA THR A 403 -24.24 14.42 15.31
C THR A 403 -23.02 14.65 14.45
N LYS A 404 -22.04 15.39 14.97
CA LYS A 404 -20.82 15.66 14.21
C LYS A 404 -19.77 14.57 14.40
N THR A 405 -19.81 13.88 15.54
CA THR A 405 -18.83 12.85 15.87
C THR A 405 -19.46 11.55 16.36
N ASN A 406 -18.75 10.44 16.19
CA ASN A 406 -19.12 9.13 16.74
C ASN A 406 -19.18 9.16 18.27
N LYS A 407 -18.33 9.96 18.92
CA LYS A 407 -18.38 10.16 20.37
C LYS A 407 -19.71 10.79 20.82
N GLU A 408 -20.16 11.84 20.13
CA GLU A 408 -21.46 12.47 20.39
C GLU A 408 -22.62 11.50 20.12
N PHE A 409 -22.56 10.79 19.00
CA PHE A 409 -23.56 9.77 18.64
C PHE A 409 -23.70 8.70 19.74
N LEU A 410 -22.59 8.08 20.14
CA LEU A 410 -22.59 7.05 21.18
C LEU A 410 -23.02 7.60 22.55
N ALA A 411 -22.71 8.86 22.86
CA ALA A 411 -23.20 9.51 24.08
C ALA A 411 -24.74 9.69 24.06
N SER A 412 -25.33 10.01 22.91
CA SER A 412 -26.79 10.19 22.76
C SER A 412 -27.60 8.90 22.95
N MET A 413 -26.96 7.73 22.84
CA MET A 413 -27.62 6.45 23.09
C MET A 413 -28.03 6.26 24.56
N HIS A 414 -27.38 6.95 25.51
CA HIS A 414 -27.76 6.89 26.93
C HIS A 414 -29.12 7.55 27.23
N SER A 415 -29.55 8.51 26.41
CA SER A 415 -30.83 9.21 26.59
C SER A 415 -32.05 8.48 26.00
N LEU A 416 -31.85 7.28 25.43
CA LEU A 416 -32.89 6.47 24.80
C LEU A 416 -33.26 5.22 25.62
N GLY A 417 -32.75 5.10 26.85
CA GLY A 417 -33.04 4.01 27.79
C GLY A 417 -34.17 4.34 28.77
#